data_AF-A0AAD4HM66-F1
#
_entry.id   AF-A0AAD4HM66-F1
#
_cell.length_a   1.000
_cell.length_b   1.000
_cell.length_c   1.000
_cell.angle_alpha   90.00
_cell.angle_beta   90.00
_cell.angle_gamma   90.00
#
_symmetry.space_group_name_H-M   'P 1'
#
loop_
_entity.id
_entity.type
_entity.pdbx_description
1 polymer ?
#
loop_
_entity_poly.entity_id
_entity_poly.type
_entity_poly.pdbx_seq_one_letter_code
_entity_poly.pdbx_strand_id
1 'polypeptide(L)'
;MESCYRIDNLKGVHLTRHKHILTIVSLTALAAHYTTVLMAQEKEKAFWTKSEVTALVDYLHEHRSERAEGGNFKMVTFNGAARDIAPKKTQGPQKTGKMCQTKWTSVSC
;
A
#
# COMPACT_ATOMS: atom_id res chain seq x y z
N MET A 1 -42.15 -10.80 -44.76
CA MET A 1 -42.02 -10.79 -43.28
C MET A 1 -40.58 -11.04 -42.81
N GLU A 2 -39.74 -11.78 -43.55
CA GLU A 2 -38.35 -12.08 -43.13
C GLU A 2 -37.39 -10.86 -43.08
N SER A 3 -37.66 -9.82 -43.86
CA SER A 3 -36.80 -8.63 -43.93
C SER A 3 -36.83 -7.79 -42.63
N CYS A 4 -38.01 -7.60 -42.02
CA CYS A 4 -38.14 -6.85 -40.76
C CYS A 4 -37.48 -7.59 -39.58
N TYR A 5 -37.67 -8.91 -39.48
CA TYR A 5 -37.06 -9.73 -38.43
C TYR A 5 -35.53 -9.64 -38.39
N ARG A 6 -34.89 -9.55 -39.57
CA ARG A 6 -33.42 -9.40 -39.68
C ARG A 6 -32.94 -8.04 -39.16
N ILE A 7 -33.70 -6.97 -39.40
CA ILE A 7 -33.34 -5.61 -38.96
C ILE A 7 -33.51 -5.45 -37.45
N ASP A 8 -34.58 -6.01 -36.87
CA ASP A 8 -34.80 -5.98 -35.42
C ASP A 8 -33.75 -6.81 -34.66
N ASN A 9 -33.34 -7.96 -35.21
CA ASN A 9 -32.26 -8.76 -34.65
C ASN A 9 -30.90 -8.02 -34.71
N LEU A 10 -30.60 -7.33 -35.83
CA LEU A 10 -29.37 -6.55 -35.98
C LEU A 10 -29.31 -5.37 -35.00
N LYS A 11 -30.43 -4.67 -34.80
CA LYS A 11 -30.57 -3.59 -33.81
C LYS A 11 -30.42 -4.11 -32.38
N GLY A 12 -31.00 -5.26 -32.08
CA GLY A 12 -30.87 -5.93 -30.78
C GLY A 12 -29.42 -6.35 -30.47
N VAL A 13 -28.71 -6.89 -31.47
CA VAL A 13 -27.28 -7.24 -31.35
C VAL A 13 -26.42 -5.98 -31.17
N HIS A 14 -26.69 -4.91 -31.92
CA HIS A 14 -25.95 -3.65 -31.80
C HIS A 14 -26.17 -2.96 -30.44
N LEU A 15 -27.41 -2.94 -29.94
CA LEU A 15 -27.75 -2.36 -28.64
C LEU A 15 -27.12 -3.16 -27.49
N THR A 16 -27.12 -4.50 -27.58
CA THR A 16 -26.47 -5.38 -26.61
C THR A 16 -24.96 -5.17 -26.62
N ARG A 17 -24.32 -5.13 -27.79
CA ARG A 17 -22.88 -4.82 -27.93
C ARG A 17 -22.53 -3.45 -27.36
N HIS A 18 -23.35 -2.42 -27.63
CA HIS A 18 -23.13 -1.08 -27.11
C HIS A 18 -23.21 -1.04 -25.58
N LYS A 19 -24.19 -1.71 -24.97
CA LYS A 19 -24.31 -1.83 -23.51
C LYS A 19 -23.09 -2.53 -22.89
N HIS A 20 -22.59 -3.60 -23.51
CA HIS A 20 -21.39 -4.28 -23.04
C HIS A 20 -20.14 -3.39 -23.14
N ILE A 21 -19.97 -2.68 -24.26
CA ILE A 21 -18.85 -1.75 -24.45
C ILE A 21 -18.86 -0.66 -23.37
N LEU A 22 -20.02 -0.04 -23.11
CA LEU A 22 -20.15 0.99 -22.07
C LEU A 22 -19.83 0.45 -20.67
N THR A 23 -20.27 -0.77 -20.37
CA THR A 23 -19.99 -1.40 -19.08
C THR A 23 -18.49 -1.68 -18.91
N ILE A 24 -17.83 -2.19 -19.96
CA ILE A 24 -16.38 -2.46 -19.95
C ILE A 24 -15.59 -1.17 -19.76
N VAL A 25 -15.93 -0.11 -20.49
CA VAL A 25 -15.26 1.20 -20.36
C VAL A 25 -15.42 1.77 -18.94
N SER A 26 -16.60 1.62 -18.35
CA SER A 26 -16.85 2.10 -16.99
C SER A 26 -16.04 1.30 -15.95
N LEU A 27 -15.98 -0.03 -16.10
CA LEU A 27 -15.22 -0.89 -15.21
C LEU A 27 -13.71 -0.63 -15.29
N THR A 28 -13.16 -0.44 -16.49
CA THR A 28 -11.73 -0.13 -16.66
C THR A 28 -11.39 1.24 -16.09
N ALA A 29 -12.25 2.24 -16.26
CA ALA A 29 -12.08 3.56 -15.64
C ALA A 29 -12.07 3.46 -14.11
N LEU A 30 -13.01 2.73 -13.50
CA LEU A 30 -13.02 2.52 -12.05
C LEU A 30 -11.77 1.79 -11.55
N ALA A 31 -11.31 0.76 -12.26
CA ALA A 31 -10.10 0.02 -11.90
C ALA A 31 -8.85 0.92 -11.98
N ALA A 32 -8.76 1.77 -13.01
CA ALA A 32 -7.68 2.75 -13.15
C ALA A 32 -7.71 3.77 -12.00
N HIS A 33 -8.90 4.33 -11.68
CA HIS A 33 -9.05 5.27 -10.57
C HIS A 33 -8.74 4.64 -9.21
N TYR A 34 -9.14 3.40 -8.97
CA TYR A 34 -8.80 2.70 -7.73
C TYR A 34 -7.29 2.50 -7.59
N THR A 35 -6.62 2.16 -8.70
CA THR A 35 -5.16 1.99 -8.72
C THR A 35 -4.45 3.32 -8.47
N THR A 36 -4.88 4.42 -9.10
CA THR A 36 -4.26 5.73 -8.85
C THR A 36 -4.47 6.20 -7.41
N VAL A 37 -5.64 5.98 -6.82
CA VAL A 37 -5.90 6.30 -5.40
C VAL A 37 -5.04 5.43 -4.47
N LEU A 38 -4.84 4.15 -4.76
CA LEU A 38 -3.92 3.29 -4.00
C LEU A 38 -2.47 3.78 -4.06
N MET A 39 -2.00 4.23 -5.23
CA MET A 39 -0.65 4.78 -5.39
C MET A 39 -0.51 6.18 -4.77
N ALA A 40 -1.60 6.96 -4.75
CA ALA A 40 -1.68 8.29 -4.18
C ALA A 40 -2.04 8.29 -2.69
N GLN A 41 -2.18 7.13 -2.02
CA GLN A 41 -2.09 7.09 -0.57
C GLN A 41 -0.67 7.49 -0.18
N GLU A 42 -0.47 8.79 0.01
CA GLU A 42 0.72 9.33 0.64
C GLU A 42 0.85 8.68 2.01
N LYS A 43 1.72 7.67 2.08
CA LYS A 43 2.21 7.09 3.33
C LYS A 43 2.75 8.27 4.13
N GLU A 44 1.97 8.75 5.09
CA GLU A 44 2.30 9.91 5.93
C GLU A 44 3.80 9.89 6.21
N LYS A 45 4.50 10.88 5.67
CA LYS A 45 5.96 10.89 5.66
C LYS A 45 6.40 10.96 7.11
N ALA A 46 6.77 9.80 7.66
CA ALA A 46 7.12 9.67 9.07
C ALA A 46 8.24 10.67 9.38
N PHE A 47 7.94 11.65 10.23
CA PHE A 47 8.93 12.58 10.73
C PHE A 47 9.77 11.85 11.77
N TRP A 48 11.06 11.67 11.50
CA TRP A 48 11.99 10.96 12.37
C TRP A 48 12.92 11.95 13.05
N THR A 49 12.85 12.02 14.37
CA THR A 49 13.83 12.80 15.14
C THR A 49 15.10 11.99 15.40
N LYS A 50 16.18 12.67 15.78
CA LYS A 50 17.43 11.98 16.15
C LYS A 50 17.22 11.00 17.30
N SER A 51 16.42 11.37 18.31
CA SER A 51 16.11 10.50 19.46
C SER A 51 15.33 9.25 19.05
N GLU A 52 14.35 9.38 18.14
CA GLU A 52 13.60 8.23 17.62
C GLU A 52 14.49 7.29 16.80
N VAL A 53 15.39 7.84 15.99
CA VAL A 53 16.33 7.02 15.20
C VAL A 53 17.34 6.31 16.10
N THR A 54 17.91 6.99 17.09
CA THR A 54 18.81 6.38 18.07
C THR A 54 18.11 5.24 18.81
N ALA A 55 16.90 5.47 19.33
CA ALA A 55 16.14 4.42 20.00
C ALA A 55 15.81 3.22 19.10
N LEU A 56 15.51 3.46 17.82
CA LEU A 56 15.33 2.38 16.85
C LEU A 56 16.60 1.54 16.70
N VAL A 57 17.75 2.19 16.52
CA VAL A 57 19.04 1.50 16.33
C VAL A 57 19.45 0.75 17.59
N ASP A 58 19.31 1.37 18.77
CA ASP A 58 19.63 0.76 20.06
C ASP A 58 18.78 -0.48 20.30
N TYR A 59 17.46 -0.38 20.12
CA TYR A 59 16.55 -1.50 20.25
C TYR A 59 16.94 -2.66 19.33
N LEU A 60 17.19 -2.37 18.05
CA LEU A 60 17.54 -3.42 17.08
C LEU A 60 18.93 -4.01 17.36
N HIS A 61 19.86 -3.22 17.89
CA HIS A 61 21.17 -3.70 18.30
C HIS A 61 21.07 -4.65 19.51
N GLU A 62 20.23 -4.34 20.50
CA GLU A 62 19.94 -5.23 21.63
C GLU A 62 19.31 -6.55 21.18
N HIS A 63 18.43 -6.49 20.17
CA HIS A 63 17.71 -7.65 19.63
C HIS A 63 18.43 -8.30 18.43
N ARG A 64 19.72 -8.02 18.22
CA ARG A 64 20.50 -8.50 17.05
C ARG A 64 20.52 -10.02 16.88
N SER A 65 20.34 -10.78 17.96
CA SER A 65 20.24 -12.25 17.94
C SER A 65 18.94 -12.77 17.32
N GLU A 66 17.89 -11.94 17.25
CA GLU A 66 16.59 -12.27 16.64
C GLU A 66 16.57 -12.07 15.13
N ARG A 67 17.67 -11.58 14.56
CA ARG A 67 17.83 -11.31 13.14
C ARG A 67 17.69 -12.63 12.36
N ALA A 68 16.86 -12.61 11.31
CA ALA A 68 16.64 -13.78 10.46
C ALA A 68 17.83 -14.02 9.52
N GLU A 69 17.92 -15.23 8.94
CA GLU A 69 19.00 -15.63 8.01
C GLU A 69 19.17 -14.68 6.81
N GLY A 70 18.14 -13.92 6.45
CA GLY A 70 18.20 -12.88 5.39
C GLY A 70 18.83 -11.55 5.81
N GLY A 71 19.43 -11.46 7.01
CA GLY A 71 20.10 -10.24 7.46
C GLY A 71 19.16 -9.13 7.92
N ASN A 72 17.85 -9.39 8.04
CA ASN A 72 16.84 -8.43 8.49
C ASN A 72 16.07 -8.96 9.71
N PHE A 73 15.39 -8.08 10.43
CA PHE A 73 14.58 -8.43 11.60
C PHE A 73 13.19 -8.89 11.19
N LYS A 74 12.57 -9.72 12.04
CA LYS A 74 11.16 -10.11 11.86
C LYS A 74 10.26 -8.92 12.20
N MET A 75 9.04 -8.91 11.63
CA MET A 75 8.06 -7.85 11.91
C MET A 75 7.69 -7.74 13.40
N VAL A 76 7.78 -8.83 14.17
CA VAL A 76 7.58 -8.82 15.63
C VAL A 76 8.59 -7.90 16.32
N THR A 77 9.87 -7.96 15.94
CA THR A 77 10.94 -7.12 16.49
C THR A 77 10.71 -5.66 16.10
N PHE A 78 10.29 -5.37 14.87
CA PHE A 78 9.95 -4.00 14.46
C PHE A 78 8.71 -3.43 15.18
N ASN A 79 7.72 -4.27 15.48
CA ASN A 79 6.58 -3.86 16.29
C ASN A 79 6.99 -3.59 17.75
N GLY A 80 7.93 -4.37 18.29
CA GLY A 80 8.55 -4.10 19.59
C GLY A 80 9.30 -2.76 19.60
N ALA A 81 10.14 -2.51 18.60
CA ALA A 81 10.85 -1.23 18.44
C ALA A 81 9.87 -0.04 18.35
N ALA A 82 8.79 -0.17 17.59
CA ALA A 82 7.76 0.87 17.50
C ALA A 82 7.13 1.21 18.87
N ARG A 83 6.96 0.22 19.75
CA ARG A 83 6.47 0.42 21.12
C ARG A 83 7.51 1.11 22.00
N ASP A 84 8.79 0.78 21.86
CA ASP A 84 9.88 1.43 22.62
C ASP A 84 10.12 2.90 22.20
N ILE A 85 9.91 3.20 20.92
CA ILE A 85 10.06 4.54 20.35
C ILE A 85 8.87 5.44 20.73
N ALA A 86 7.67 4.88 20.91
CA ALA A 86 6.44 5.63 21.22
C ALA A 86 6.59 6.70 22.33
N PRO A 87 7.20 6.42 23.50
CA PRO A 87 7.40 7.44 24.54
C PRO A 87 8.43 8.52 24.16
N LYS A 88 9.30 8.27 23.19
CA LYS A 88 10.36 9.20 22.74
C LYS A 88 9.92 10.11 21.59
N LYS A 89 8.66 9.94 21.14
CA LYS A 89 8.05 10.72 20.07
C LYS A 89 7.82 12.17 20.51
N THR A 90 8.38 13.11 19.77
CA THR A 90 8.14 14.54 19.98
C THR A 90 7.24 15.15 18.92
N GLN A 91 7.24 14.63 17.69
CA GLN A 91 6.51 15.19 16.54
C GLN A 91 6.00 14.10 15.58
N GLY A 92 4.98 14.45 14.79
CA GLY A 92 4.44 13.58 13.74
C GLY A 92 3.61 12.38 14.24
N PRO A 93 3.23 11.48 13.30
CA PRO A 93 2.42 10.31 13.60
C PRO A 93 3.19 9.28 14.43
N GLN A 94 2.45 8.47 15.18
CA GLN A 94 3.01 7.34 15.91
C GLN A 94 3.64 6.34 14.93
N LYS A 95 4.88 5.95 15.21
CA LYS A 95 5.61 5.05 14.33
C LYS A 95 5.02 3.64 14.41
N THR A 96 4.81 3.01 13.26
CA THR A 96 4.41 1.60 13.16
C THR A 96 5.62 0.71 12.91
N GLY A 97 5.49 -0.60 13.10
CA GLY A 97 6.58 -1.53 12.77
C GLY A 97 7.02 -1.44 11.30
N LYS A 98 6.09 -1.22 10.37
CA LYS A 98 6.40 -1.04 8.94
C LYS A 98 7.20 0.25 8.67
N MET A 99 6.92 1.32 9.41
CA MET A 99 7.73 2.55 9.36
C MET A 99 9.13 2.28 9.91
N CYS A 100 9.26 1.57 11.02
CA CYS A 100 10.55 1.18 11.61
C CYS A 100 11.38 0.31 10.66
N GLN A 101 10.76 -0.69 10.01
CA GLN A 101 11.40 -1.51 8.99
C GLN A 101 11.91 -0.66 7.81
N THR A 102 11.05 0.21 7.27
CA THR A 102 11.43 1.10 6.15
C THR A 102 12.63 1.98 6.55
N LYS A 103 12.61 2.52 7.78
CA LYS A 103 13.68 3.37 8.29
C LYS A 103 14.97 2.58 8.50
N TRP A 104 14.89 1.37 9.06
CA TRP A 104 16.02 0.47 9.23
C TRP A 104 16.72 0.18 7.90
N THR A 105 15.96 -0.24 6.87
CA THR A 105 16.52 -0.47 5.52
C THR A 105 17.22 0.76 4.96
N SER A 106 16.74 1.98 5.25
CA SER A 106 17.37 3.22 4.82
C SER A 106 18.65 3.58 5.59
N VAL A 107 18.86 3.06 6.81
CA VAL A 107 20.07 3.35 7.62
C VAL A 107 21.08 2.20 7.62
N SER A 108 20.65 0.99 7.26
CA SER A 108 21.49 -0.21 7.20
C SER A 108 22.10 -0.49 5.83
N CYS A 109 21.66 0.23 4.79
CA CYS A 109 22.21 0.18 3.43
C CYS A 109 23.23 1.30 3.22
#